data_AF-A0A7D7ZJP1-F1
#
_entry.id   AF-A0A7D7ZJP1-F1
#
_cell.length_a   1.000
_cell.length_b   1.000
_cell.length_c   1.000
_cell.angle_alpha   90.00
_cell.angle_beta   90.00
_cell.angle_gamma   90.00
#
_symmetry.space_group_name_H-M   'P 1'
#
loop_
_entity.id
_entity.type
_entity.pdbx_description
1 polymer ?
#
loop_
_entity_poly.entity_id
_entity_poly.type
_entity_poly.pdbx_seq_one_letter_code
_entity_poly.pdbx_strand_id
1 'polypeptide(L)' 'MSEPFVMDVQLRCPVEHAFEAFTGMIDLWWPRSHRKFADSVLRLEPKLGGRFLEETANGESMTFGEVLRCDPPNEICLT' A
#
# COMPACT_ATOMS: atom_id res chain seq x y z
N MET A 1 10.65 -7.24 23.17
CA MET A 1 9.76 -6.94 22.04
C MET A 1 9.20 -5.56 22.27
N SER A 2 9.37 -4.64 21.32
CA SER A 2 8.74 -3.32 21.38
C SER A 2 7.22 -3.46 21.26
N GLU A 3 6.48 -2.56 21.91
CA GLU A 3 5.02 -2.48 21.73
C GLU A 3 4.68 -2.15 20.26
N PRO A 4 3.52 -2.61 19.77
CA PRO A 4 3.08 -2.31 18.41
C PRO A 4 2.76 -0.82 18.27
N PHE A 5 3.11 -0.26 17.11
CA PHE A 5 2.63 1.07 16.72
C PHE A 5 1.21 0.94 16.16
N VAL A 6 0.28 1.71 16.71
CA VAL A 6 -1.14 1.73 16.30
C VAL A 6 -1.55 3.16 16.00
N MET A 7 -2.25 3.36 14.88
CA MET A 7 -2.74 4.67 14.45
C MET A 7 -4.16 4.52 13.90
N ASP A 8 -5.05 5.39 14.39
CA ASP A 8 -6.44 5.47 13.96
C ASP A 8 -6.70 6.79 13.22
N VAL A 9 -7.49 6.72 12.15
CA VAL A 9 -7.90 7.88 11.34
C VAL A 9 -9.39 7.79 11.02
N GLN A 10 -10.12 8.90 11.16
CA GLN A 10 -11.52 9.00 10.78
C GLN A 10 -11.66 9.71 9.43
N LEU A 11 -12.30 9.06 8.47
CA LEU A 11 -12.54 9.58 7.12
C LEU A 11 -14.02 9.92 6.91
N ARG A 12 -14.30 10.97 6.13
CA ARG A 12 -15.66 11.38 5.76
C ARG A 12 -16.02 10.89 4.36
N CYS A 13 -15.92 9.58 4.15
CA CYS A 13 -16.26 8.92 2.89
C CYS A 13 -16.79 7.50 3.14
N PRO A 14 -17.44 6.87 2.14
CA PRO A 14 -17.78 5.46 2.20
C PRO A 14 -16.55 4.57 2.34
N VAL A 15 -16.70 3.42 2.99
CA VAL A 15 -15.60 2.47 3.27
C VAL A 15 -14.96 1.94 1.98
N GLU A 16 -15.76 1.76 0.93
CA GLU A 16 -15.30 1.29 -0.38
C GLU A 16 -14.34 2.30 -1.02
N HIS A 17 -14.65 3.60 -0.89
CA HIS A 17 -13.78 4.65 -1.40
C HIS A 17 -12.48 4.75 -0.58
N ALA A 18 -12.57 4.62 0.74
CA ALA A 18 -11.39 4.59 1.59
C ALA A 18 -10.47 3.41 1.24
N PHE A 19 -11.03 2.22 1.09
CA PHE A 19 -10.27 1.02 0.72
C PHE A 19 -9.59 1.17 -0.64
N GLU A 20 -10.29 1.67 -1.65
CA GLU A 20 -9.72 1.93 -2.97
C GLU A 20 -8.61 2.99 -2.91
N ALA A 21 -8.76 4.02 -2.07
CA ALA A 21 -7.74 5.04 -1.89
C ALA A 21 -6.45 4.48 -1.28
N PHE A 22 -6.57 3.66 -0.24
CA PHE A 22 -5.42 3.06 0.42
C PHE A 22 -4.75 1.97 -0.40
N THR A 23 -5.47 1.31 -1.32
CA THR A 23 -4.94 0.19 -2.08
C THR A 23 -4.65 0.54 -3.54
N GLY A 24 -5.69 0.81 -4.34
CA GLY A 24 -5.59 1.10 -5.77
C GLY A 24 -4.94 2.44 -6.09
N MET A 25 -4.97 3.41 -5.17
CA MET A 25 -4.44 4.77 -5.38
C MET A 25 -3.19 5.09 -4.56
N ILE A 26 -2.45 4.08 -4.10
CA ILE A 26 -1.31 4.23 -3.19
C ILE A 26 -0.23 5.20 -3.69
N ASP A 27 0.02 5.25 -5.00
CA ASP A 27 1.03 6.15 -5.59
C ASP A 27 0.71 7.63 -5.39
N LEU A 28 -0.57 7.99 -5.20
CA LEU A 28 -1.01 9.38 -5.06
C LEU A 28 -0.64 9.99 -3.70
N TRP A 29 -0.61 9.18 -2.65
CA TRP A 29 -0.44 9.68 -1.27
C TRP A 29 0.81 9.12 -0.57
N TRP A 30 1.40 8.03 -1.05
CA TRP A 30 2.61 7.49 -0.44
C TRP A 30 3.76 8.51 -0.54
N PRO A 31 4.40 8.90 0.58
CA PRO A 31 5.45 9.90 0.58
C PRO A 31 6.59 9.54 -0.37
N ARG A 32 6.95 10.47 -1.26
CA ARG A 32 8.07 10.28 -2.20
C ARG A 32 9.40 10.04 -1.48
N SER A 33 9.57 10.60 -0.28
CA SER A 33 10.76 10.38 0.56
C SER A 33 10.92 8.94 1.06
N HIS A 34 9.86 8.14 1.03
CA HIS A 34 9.90 6.73 1.46
C HIS A 34 10.06 5.77 0.28
N ARG A 35 10.26 6.30 -0.93
CA ARG A 35 10.54 5.51 -2.14
C ARG A 35 12.02 5.21 -2.27
N LYS A 36 12.36 4.08 -2.88
CA LYS A 36 13.75 3.71 -3.15
C LYS A 36 14.30 4.47 -4.37
N PHE A 37 13.47 4.64 -5.39
CA PHE A 37 13.80 5.33 -6.63
C PHE A 37 13.01 6.64 -6.74
N ALA A 38 13.67 7.71 -7.20
CA ALA A 38 13.03 9.04 -7.27
C ALA A 38 11.83 9.10 -8.24
N ASP A 39 11.93 8.34 -9.34
CA ASP A 39 10.96 8.34 -10.44
C ASP A 39 10.15 7.03 -10.51
N SER A 40 10.06 6.27 -9.41
CA SER A 40 9.23 5.06 -9.37
C SER A 40 7.76 5.35 -9.16
N VAL A 41 6.92 4.45 -9.68
CA VAL A 41 5.49 4.37 -9.42
C VAL A 41 5.24 3.27 -8.41
N LEU A 42 4.47 3.56 -7.36
CA LEU A 42 4.03 2.51 -6.43
C LEU A 42 2.83 1.75 -6.96
N ARG A 43 2.80 0.46 -6.66
CA ARG A 43 1.67 -0.43 -6.92
C ARG A 43 1.46 -1.32 -5.71
N LEU A 44 0.20 -1.44 -5.31
CA LEU A 44 -0.25 -2.49 -4.42
C LEU A 44 -1.20 -3.39 -5.20
N GLU A 45 -0.99 -4.69 -5.12
CA GLU A 45 -1.89 -5.69 -5.68
C GLU A 45 -2.82 -6.19 -4.55
N PRO A 46 -4.06 -5.66 -4.39
CA PRO A 46 -4.91 -5.96 -3.24
C PRO A 46 -5.59 -7.34 -3.34
N LYS A 47 -4.79 -8.40 -3.29
CA LYS A 47 -5.22 -9.80 -3.32
C LYS A 47 -4.23 -10.66 -2.55
N LEU A 48 -4.67 -11.81 -2.03
CA LEU A 48 -3.77 -12.76 -1.38
C LEU A 48 -2.57 -13.11 -2.27
N GLY A 49 -1.35 -12.99 -1.73
CA GLY A 49 -0.09 -13.19 -2.46
C GLY A 49 0.27 -12.05 -3.42
N GLY A 50 -0.50 -10.96 -3.42
CA GLY A 50 -0.17 -9.74 -4.15
C GLY A 50 1.02 -9.01 -3.52
N ARG A 51 1.69 -8.18 -4.32
CA ARG A 51 2.87 -7.43 -3.87
C ARG A 51 2.57 -5.96 -3.64
N PHE A 52 3.21 -5.39 -2.62
CA PHE A 52 3.42 -3.95 -2.50
C PHE A 52 4.81 -3.62 -3.03
N LEU A 53 4.90 -2.90 -4.14
CA LEU A 53 6.16 -2.64 -4.81
C LEU A 53 6.22 -1.24 -5.42
N GLU A 54 7.43 -0.85 -5.76
CA GLU A 54 7.67 0.27 -6.65
C GLU A 54 8.48 -0.18 -7.87
N GLU A 55 8.22 0.46 -9.00
CA GLU A 55 8.85 0.15 -10.29
C GLU A 55 9.20 1.43 -11.03
N THR A 56 10.39 1.48 -11.62
CA THR A 56 10.83 2.58 -12.49
C THR A 56 10.52 2.27 -13.95
N ALA A 57 10.49 3.30 -14.80
CA ALA A 57 10.31 3.12 -16.24
C ALA A 57 11.42 2.28 -16.90
N ASN A 58 12.57 2.14 -16.25
CA ASN A 58 13.72 1.36 -16.74
C ASN A 58 13.66 -0.12 -16.31
N GLY A 59 12.58 -0.54 -15.63
CA GLY A 59 12.36 -1.93 -15.19
C GLY A 59 13.04 -2.28 -13.87
N GLU A 60 13.63 -1.32 -13.15
CA GLU A 60 14.07 -1.55 -11.78
C GLU A 60 12.85 -1.62 -10.87
N SER A 61 12.79 -2.63 -10.00
CA SER A 61 11.70 -2.79 -9.05
C SER A 61 12.19 -3.18 -7.66
N MET A 62 11.47 -2.74 -6.65
CA MET A 62 11.68 -3.12 -5.26
C MET A 62 10.34 -3.49 -4.63
N THR A 63 10.28 -4.63 -3.96
CA THR A 63 9.10 -5.05 -3.20
C THR A 63 9.27 -4.64 -1.74
N PHE A 64 8.27 -3.94 -1.21
CA PHE A 64 8.17 -3.56 0.19
C PHE A 64 7.58 -4.67 1.05
N GLY A 65 6.63 -5.43 0.51
CA GLY A 65 6.00 -6.54 1.21
C GLY A 65 5.02 -7.34 0.35
N GLU A 66 4.47 -8.39 0.94
CA GLU A 66 3.48 -9.28 0.35
C GLU A 66 2.15 -9.21 1.13
N VAL A 67 1.04 -9.30 0.41
CA VAL A 67 -0.31 -9.32 0.98
C VAL A 67 -0.60 -10.71 1.55
N LEU A 68 -0.69 -10.76 2.88
CA LEU A 68 -1.00 -11.95 3.65
C LEU A 68 -2.50 -12.23 3.73
N ARG A 69 -3.33 -11.17 3.71
CA ARG A 69 -4.80 -11.24 3.70
C ARG A 69 -5.37 -10.03 2.98
N CYS A 70 -6.48 -10.23 2.29
CA CYS A 70 -7.25 -9.15 1.68
C CYS A 70 -8.74 -9.53 1.74
N ASP A 71 -9.53 -8.77 2.49
CA ASP A 71 -10.99 -8.86 2.57
C ASP A 71 -11.58 -7.48 2.27
N PRO A 72 -11.73 -7.11 0.98
CA PRO A 72 -12.29 -5.81 0.63
C PRO A 72 -13.75 -5.66 1.07
N PRO A 73 -14.17 -4.50 1.60
CA PRO A 73 -13.38 -3.28 1.83
C PRO A 73 -12.84 -3.16 3.27
N ASN A 74 -12.85 -4.24 4.05
CA ASN A 74 -12.67 -4.22 5.51
C ASN A 74 -11.21 -4.32 5.96
N GLU A 75 -10.41 -5.14 5.28
CA GLU A 75 -9.08 -5.50 5.76
C GLU A 75 -8.09 -5.74 4.62
N ILE A 76 -6.86 -5.28 4.82
CA ILE A 76 -5.68 -5.75 4.10
C ILE A 76 -4.52 -5.90 5.08
N CYS A 77 -3.78 -7.01 4.97
CA CYS A 77 -2.65 -7.32 5.84
C CYS A 77 -1.41 -7.56 4.96
N LEU A 78 -0.28 -6.96 5.34
CA LEU A 78 1.00 -7.00 4.65
C LEU A 78 2.10 -7.52 5.61
N THR A 79 3.17 -8.08 5.04
CA THR A 79 4.39 -8.48 5.77
C THR A 79 5.23 -7.31 6.26
#